data_AF-A0A226BXN8-F1
#
_entry.id   AF-A0A226BXN8-F1
#
_cell.length_a   1.000
_cell.length_b   1.000
_cell.length_c   1.000
_cell.angle_alpha   90.00
_cell.angle_beta   90.00
_cell.angle_gamma   90.00
#
_symmetry.space_group_name_H-M   'P 1'
#
loop_
_entity.id
_entity.type
_entity.pdbx_description
1 polymer ?
#
loop_
_entity_poly.entity_id
_entity_poly.type
_entity_poly.pdbx_seq_one_letter_code
_entity_poly.pdbx_strand_id
1 'polypeptide(L)' 'MVKTTNLDNLEVEVEVSGDEVLNVEIVEHNESDGISDEAFNQIPERIVEEQSTEVDSVSGATDSSVGIKEAAQDALD' A
#
# COMPACT_ATOMS: atom_id res chain seq x y z
N MET A 1 -2.35 15.73 4.67
CA MET A 1 -2.78 15.79 3.26
C MET A 1 -3.06 14.36 2.86
N VAL A 2 -4.19 14.08 2.24
CA VAL A 2 -4.50 12.73 1.72
C VAL A 2 -4.22 12.74 0.23
N LYS A 3 -3.51 11.73 -0.25
CA LYS A 3 -3.21 11.48 -1.66
C LYS A 3 -3.78 10.11 -2.03
N THR A 4 -4.41 10.01 -3.19
CA THR A 4 -5.12 8.79 -3.64
C THR A 4 -4.59 8.38 -5.00
N THR A 5 -4.28 7.09 -5.16
CA THR A 5 -3.82 6.51 -6.43
C THR A 5 -4.65 5.29 -6.78
N ASN A 6 -4.92 5.11 -8.08
CA ASN A 6 -5.62 3.95 -8.63
C ASN A 6 -4.72 3.27 -9.69
N LEU A 7 -4.31 2.03 -9.41
CA LEU A 7 -3.54 1.17 -10.32
C LEU A 7 -4.33 -0.11 -10.58
N ASP A 8 -4.82 -0.28 -11.81
CA ASP A 8 -5.45 -1.50 -12.37
C ASP A 8 -6.14 -2.42 -11.33
N ASN A 9 -7.24 -1.94 -10.74
CA ASN A 9 -8.05 -2.60 -9.70
C ASN A 9 -7.46 -2.62 -8.28
N LEU A 10 -6.62 -1.66 -7.94
CA LEU A 10 -6.17 -1.36 -6.59
C LEU A 10 -6.19 0.15 -6.37
N GLU A 11 -6.94 0.61 -5.37
CA GLU A 11 -6.99 2.01 -4.93
C GLU A 11 -6.37 2.13 -3.54
N VAL A 12 -5.39 3.02 -3.40
CA VAL A 12 -4.68 3.27 -2.15
C VAL A 12 -4.75 4.75 -1.80
N GLU A 13 -5.09 5.03 -0.55
CA GLU A 13 -5.01 6.34 0.07
C GLU A 13 -3.82 6.42 1.02
N VAL A 14 -3.01 7.46 0.85
CA VAL A 14 -1.86 7.74 1.70
C VAL A 14 -2.07 9.09 2.38
N GLU A 15 -2.11 9.09 3.71
CA GLU A 15 -2.11 10.30 4.51
C GLU A 15 -0.68 10.70 4.86
N VAL A 16 -0.32 11.94 4.55
CA VAL A 16 0.98 12.53 4.85
C VAL A 16 0.88 13.82 5.65
N SER A 17 1.84 14.06 6.55
CA SER A 17 1.99 15.31 7.28
C SER A 17 3.43 15.79 7.22
N GLY A 18 3.68 16.81 6.37
CA GLY A 18 5.04 17.23 6.06
C GLY A 18 5.76 16.15 5.27
N ASP A 19 6.85 15.64 5.82
CA ASP A 19 7.65 14.56 5.24
C ASP A 19 7.32 13.17 5.85
N GLU A 20 6.31 13.10 6.74
CA GLU A 20 5.92 11.85 7.41
C GLU A 20 4.67 11.23 6.79
N VAL A 21 4.69 9.92 6.56
CA VAL A 21 3.52 9.10 6.23
C VAL A 21 2.79 8.74 7.52
N LEU A 22 1.54 9.18 7.63
CA LEU A 22 0.69 8.94 8.81
C LEU A 22 -0.15 7.68 8.68
N ASN A 23 -0.63 7.39 7.47
CA ASN A 23 -1.50 6.26 7.20
C ASN A 23 -1.40 5.82 5.75
N VAL A 24 -1.60 4.53 5.50
CA VAL A 24 -1.79 3.94 4.18
C VAL A 24 -3.00 3.02 4.27
N GLU A 25 -4.00 3.25 3.43
CA GLU A 25 -5.26 2.52 3.43
C GLU A 25 -5.59 2.04 2.02
N ILE A 26 -6.01 0.77 1.90
CA ILE A 26 -6.52 0.24 0.64
C ILE A 26 -8.03 0.48 0.61
N VAL A 27 -8.48 1.31 -0.33
CA VAL A 27 -9.88 1.73 -0.45
C VAL A 27 -10.67 0.76 -1.33
N GLU A 28 -10.04 0.24 -2.38
CA GLU A 28 -10.66 -0.71 -3.31
C GLU A 28 -9.61 -1.70 -3.82
N HIS A 29 -9.96 -2.98 -3.94
CA HIS A 29 -9.15 -3.97 -4.63
C HIS A 29 -10.02 -5.05 -5.30
N ASN A 30 -9.52 -5.67 -6.38
CA ASN A 30 -10.19 -6.78 -7.08
C ASN A 30 -9.29 -8.02 -7.14
N GLU A 31 -8.73 -8.39 -5.99
CA GLU A 31 -7.87 -9.57 -5.86
C GLU A 31 -8.62 -10.77 -5.30
N SER A 32 -7.97 -11.94 -5.33
CA SER A 32 -8.56 -13.18 -4.81
C SER A 32 -8.59 -13.18 -3.29
N ASP A 33 -9.80 -13.22 -2.72
CA ASP A 33 -10.03 -13.32 -1.28
C ASP A 33 -9.15 -14.40 -0.62
N GLY A 34 -8.51 -14.06 0.50
CA GLY A 34 -7.73 -14.99 1.30
C GLY A 34 -6.30 -15.27 0.82
N ILE A 35 -5.91 -14.75 -0.35
CA ILE A 35 -4.52 -14.83 -0.85
C ILE A 35 -3.75 -13.56 -0.54
N SER A 36 -4.37 -12.40 -0.77
CA SER A 36 -3.73 -11.10 -0.67
C SER A 36 -4.04 -10.33 0.62
N ASP A 37 -4.95 -10.85 1.45
CA ASP A 37 -5.36 -10.24 2.73
C ASP A 37 -4.16 -9.89 3.62
N GLU A 38 -3.16 -10.78 3.70
CA GLU A 38 -1.96 -10.53 4.50
C GLU A 38 -1.10 -9.39 3.93
N ALA A 39 -1.02 -9.24 2.60
CA ALA A 39 -0.34 -8.11 1.99
C ALA A 39 -1.09 -6.80 2.25
N PHE A 40 -2.41 -6.82 2.16
CA PHE A 40 -3.26 -5.65 2.42
C PHE A 40 -3.21 -5.15 3.86
N ASN A 41 -2.84 -6.01 4.82
CA ASN A 41 -2.63 -5.60 6.20
C ASN A 41 -1.18 -5.21 6.47
N GLN A 42 -0.22 -6.06 6.10
CA GLN A 42 1.17 -5.91 6.54
C GLN A 42 1.96 -4.86 5.73
N ILE A 43 1.70 -4.71 4.43
CA ILE A 43 2.47 -3.75 3.61
C ILE A 43 2.16 -2.31 4.02
N PRO A 44 0.89 -1.88 4.17
CA PRO A 44 0.58 -0.54 4.67
C PRO A 44 1.20 -0.24 6.04
N GLU A 45 1.13 -1.19 6.97
CA GLU A 45 1.72 -1.05 8.31
C GLU A 45 3.24 -0.83 8.23
N ARG A 46 3.95 -1.65 7.45
CA ARG A 46 5.39 -1.51 7.25
C ARG A 46 5.76 -0.17 6.59
N ILE A 47 4.97 0.32 5.64
CA ILE A 47 5.23 1.60 4.99
C ILE A 47 5.16 2.75 6.01
N VAL A 48 4.17 2.71 6.90
CA VAL A 48 4.02 3.71 7.97
C VAL A 48 5.15 3.55 9.02
N GLU A 49 5.52 2.33 9.40
CA GLU A 49 6.58 2.10 10.39
C GLU A 49 7.97 2.48 9.88
N GLU A 50 8.29 2.09 8.63
CA GLU A 50 9.60 2.29 8.02
C GLU A 50 9.72 3.64 7.29
N GLN A 51 8.61 4.35 7.12
CA GLN A 51 8.52 5.60 6.35
C GLN A 51 9.11 5.42 4.93
N SER A 52 8.84 4.27 4.33
CA SER A 52 9.40 3.84 3.04
C SER A 52 8.43 2.92 2.31
N THR A 53 8.35 3.07 0.99
CA THR A 53 7.63 2.14 0.11
C THR A 53 8.46 0.91 -0.26
N GLU A 54 9.77 0.92 0.00
CA GLU A 54 10.70 -0.17 -0.30
C GLU A 54 10.74 -1.25 0.81
N VAL A 55 9.56 -1.74 1.21
CA VAL A 55 9.41 -2.76 2.27
C VAL A 55 9.39 -4.18 1.70
N ASP A 56 9.72 -5.16 2.54
CA ASP A 56 9.71 -6.57 2.15
C ASP A 56 8.30 -7.04 1.77
N SER A 57 8.19 -7.84 0.70
CA SER A 57 6.92 -8.42 0.27
C SER A 57 6.45 -9.54 1.22
N VAL A 58 5.14 -9.75 1.28
CA VAL A 58 4.54 -10.86 2.03
C VAL A 58 4.63 -12.16 1.23
N SER A 59 5.07 -13.24 1.88
CA SER A 59 5.16 -14.57 1.25
C SER A 59 3.78 -15.10 0.88
N GLY A 60 3.62 -15.55 -0.37
CA GLY A 60 2.33 -16.01 -0.89
C GLY A 60 1.44 -14.91 -1.49
N ALA A 61 1.82 -13.64 -1.32
CA ALA A 61 1.08 -12.47 -1.83
C ALA A 61 2.05 -11.49 -2.52
N THR A 62 2.97 -12.00 -3.34
CA THR A 62 4.06 -11.21 -3.92
C THR A 62 3.54 -10.14 -4.88
N ASP A 63 2.63 -10.49 -5.78
CA ASP A 63 2.08 -9.55 -6.77
C ASP A 63 1.29 -8.43 -6.08
N SER A 64 0.43 -8.79 -5.12
CA SER A 64 -0.30 -7.85 -4.25
C SER A 64 0.64 -6.92 -3.49
N SER A 65 1.72 -7.46 -2.92
CA SER A 65 2.70 -6.67 -2.19
C SER A 65 3.40 -5.66 -3.09
N VAL A 66 3.70 -6.04 -4.34
CA VAL A 66 4.29 -5.12 -5.31
C VAL A 66 3.28 -4.03 -5.69
N GLY A 67 2.04 -4.40 -6.00
CA GLY A 67 0.99 -3.44 -6.36
C GLY A 67 0.75 -2.38 -5.28
N ILE A 68 0.66 -2.78 -4.00
CA ILE A 68 0.48 -1.83 -2.89
C ILE A 68 1.67 -0.88 -2.78
N LYS A 69 2.90 -1.39 -2.91
CA LYS A 69 4.11 -0.56 -2.84
C LYS A 69 4.17 0.44 -3.98
N GLU A 70 3.85 0.01 -5.21
CA GLU A 70 3.82 0.88 -6.38
C GLU A 70 2.72 1.94 -6.26
N ALA A 71 1.53 1.57 -5.78
CA ALA A 71 0.42 2.51 -5.57
C ALA A 71 0.75 3.54 -4.49
N ALA A 72 1.35 3.11 -3.37
CA ALA A 72 1.78 4.01 -2.31
C ALA A 72 2.91 4.94 -2.78
N GLN A 73 3.85 4.44 -3.59
CA GLN A 73 4.92 5.25 -4.17
C GLN A 73 4.37 6.31 -5.12
N ASP A 74 3.49 5.93 -6.05
CA ASP A 74 2.85 6.87 -6.97
C ASP A 74 1.99 7.90 -6.25
N ALA A 75 1.32 7.50 -5.15
CA ALA A 75 0.63 8.44 -4.30
C ALA A 75 1.61 9.43 -3.65
N LEU A 76 2.82 9.03 -3.26
CA LEU A 76 3.77 9.91 -2.57
C LEU A 76 4.50 10.89 -3.50
N ASP A 77 4.69 10.54 -4.78
CA ASP A 77 5.26 11.41 -5.81
C ASP A 77 4.38 12.65 -6.14
#